data_AF-A0A610TZ69-F1
#
_entry.id   AF-A0A610TZ69-F1
#
_cell.length_a   1.000
_cell.length_b   1.000
_cell.length_c   1.000
_cell.angle_alpha   90.00
_cell.angle_beta   90.00
_cell.angle_gamma   90.00
#
_symmetry.space_group_name_H-M   'P 1'
#
loop_
_entity.id
_entity.type
_entity.pdbx_description
1 polymer ?
#
loop_
_entity_poly.entity_id
_entity_poly.type
_entity_poly.pdbx_seq_one_letter_code
_entity_poly.pdbx_strand_id
1 'polypeptide(L)'
;MGILPQVYSTHQQETDSFRKIESIIPSEKFILRKESGGDYGVDCILEIIEDGFATNIRSHIQLKSKQNQFLDSDGYFKYSVPIKTINYLSNTLSSIFLIYSESEDVVYWEWNSVILEKINQSTKTGTKSFKYAFYKTLDD
;
A
#
# COMPACT_ATOMS: atom_id res chain seq x y z
N MET A 1 -3.17 20.89 -33.95
CA MET A 1 -2.94 20.77 -32.50
C MET A 1 -1.48 20.40 -32.31
N GLY A 2 -0.73 21.07 -31.42
CA GLY A 2 0.68 20.74 -31.19
C GLY A 2 0.86 19.36 -30.53
N ILE A 3 2.09 18.86 -30.45
CA ILE A 3 2.41 17.64 -29.69
C ILE A 3 2.15 17.95 -28.20
N LEU A 4 1.30 17.15 -27.57
CA LEU A 4 0.98 17.25 -26.15
C LEU A 4 1.68 16.12 -25.38
N PRO A 5 1.98 16.32 -24.08
CA PRO A 5 2.52 15.26 -23.23
C PRO A 5 1.59 14.03 -23.20
N GLN A 6 2.19 12.84 -23.25
CA GLN A 6 1.46 11.59 -23.06
C GLN A 6 1.22 11.35 -21.57
N VAL A 7 -0.01 11.03 -21.21
CA VAL A 7 -0.33 10.51 -19.87
C VAL A 7 0.10 9.05 -19.81
N TYR A 8 1.04 8.72 -18.94
CA TYR A 8 1.46 7.35 -18.70
C TYR A 8 0.43 6.61 -17.83
N SER A 9 0.20 5.34 -18.14
CA SER A 9 -0.73 4.48 -17.37
C SER A 9 -0.36 4.38 -15.90
N THR A 10 0.93 4.44 -15.56
CA THR A 10 1.40 4.43 -14.16
C THR A 10 0.87 5.59 -13.33
N HIS A 11 0.77 6.79 -13.91
CA HIS A 11 0.17 7.95 -13.22
C HIS A 11 -1.33 7.79 -13.02
N GLN A 12 -2.00 7.17 -13.99
CA GLN A 12 -3.42 6.85 -13.88
C GLN A 12 -3.64 5.83 -12.74
N GLN A 13 -2.84 4.77 -12.69
CA GLN A 13 -2.88 3.75 -11.64
C GLN A 13 -2.63 4.31 -10.23
N GLU A 14 -1.63 5.17 -10.07
CA GLU A 14 -1.38 5.86 -8.78
C GLU A 14 -2.55 6.75 -8.38
N THR A 15 -3.18 7.42 -9.34
CA THR A 15 -4.35 8.27 -9.09
C THR A 15 -5.56 7.44 -8.68
N ASP A 16 -5.84 6.36 -9.40
CA ASP A 16 -7.03 5.53 -9.18
C ASP A 16 -6.92 4.72 -7.89
N SER A 17 -5.73 4.17 -7.58
CA SER A 17 -5.49 3.50 -6.30
C SER A 17 -5.63 4.44 -5.10
N PHE A 18 -5.16 5.69 -5.21
CA PHE A 18 -5.34 6.67 -4.14
C PHE A 18 -6.83 7.02 -3.94
N ARG A 19 -7.57 7.26 -5.04
CA ARG A 19 -9.01 7.55 -4.99
C ARG A 19 -9.80 6.43 -4.33
N LYS A 20 -9.47 5.17 -4.63
CA LYS A 20 -10.14 4.02 -4.01
C LYS A 20 -9.91 3.99 -2.50
N ILE A 21 -8.67 4.18 -2.05
CA ILE A 21 -8.39 4.19 -0.60
C ILE A 21 -9.06 5.37 0.09
N GLU A 22 -9.03 6.56 -0.51
CA GLU A 22 -9.72 7.74 -0.01
C GLU A 22 -11.23 7.50 0.13
N SER A 23 -11.85 6.73 -0.77
CA SER A 23 -13.29 6.43 -0.69
C SER A 23 -13.64 5.37 0.36
N ILE A 24 -12.70 4.51 0.77
CA ILE A 24 -12.92 3.48 1.80
C ILE A 24 -12.71 4.06 3.20
N ILE A 25 -11.72 4.94 3.36
CA ILE A 25 -11.29 5.40 4.69
C ILE A 25 -12.33 6.36 5.29
N PRO A 26 -12.88 6.07 6.48
CA PRO A 26 -13.87 6.93 7.13
C PRO A 26 -13.24 8.25 7.59
N SER A 27 -13.64 9.34 6.94
CA SER A 27 -13.10 10.70 7.16
C SER A 27 -13.32 11.25 8.57
N GLU A 28 -14.30 10.72 9.32
CA GLU A 28 -14.58 11.10 10.69
C GLU A 28 -13.65 10.41 11.71
N LYS A 29 -12.97 9.33 11.29
CA LYS A 29 -12.04 8.56 12.14
C LYS A 29 -10.59 8.74 11.74
N PHE A 30 -10.32 9.12 10.50
CA PHE A 30 -8.96 9.21 9.99
C PHE A 30 -8.75 10.42 9.07
N ILE A 31 -7.53 10.93 9.10
CA ILE A 31 -7.02 11.89 8.11
C ILE A 31 -6.05 11.14 7.21
N LEU A 32 -6.36 11.06 5.91
CA LEU A 32 -5.44 10.53 4.89
C LEU A 32 -4.70 11.70 4.24
N ARG A 33 -3.37 11.62 4.22
CA ARG A 33 -2.49 12.62 3.60
C ARG A 33 -1.70 11.97 2.48
N LYS A 34 -1.75 12.55 1.28
CA LYS A 34 -0.89 12.13 0.18
C LYS A 34 0.50 12.72 0.37
N GLU A 35 1.54 11.91 0.27
CA GLU A 35 2.92 12.39 0.28
C GLU A 35 3.31 12.88 -1.11
N SER A 36 3.91 14.07 -1.18
CA SER A 36 4.41 14.68 -2.43
C SER A 36 5.93 14.59 -2.49
N GLY A 37 6.49 14.21 -3.65
CA GLY A 37 7.95 14.14 -3.87
C GLY A 37 8.54 12.72 -3.84
N GLY A 38 7.71 11.70 -4.02
CA GLY A 38 8.04 10.29 -3.84
C GLY A 38 9.14 9.75 -4.75
N ASP A 39 10.26 9.37 -4.13
CA ASP A 39 11.24 8.42 -4.70
C ASP A 39 11.55 7.25 -3.74
N TYR A 40 11.10 7.33 -2.48
CA TYR A 40 11.60 6.44 -1.42
C TYR A 40 10.56 5.47 -0.82
N GLY A 41 9.31 5.45 -1.31
CA GLY A 41 8.37 4.34 -1.06
C GLY A 41 7.30 4.56 0.02
N VAL A 42 7.03 5.79 0.43
CA VAL A 42 5.80 6.13 1.15
C VAL A 42 4.94 6.97 0.22
N ASP A 43 3.69 6.56 0.02
CA ASP A 43 2.75 7.27 -0.86
C ASP A 43 1.72 8.06 -0.04
N CYS A 44 1.36 7.57 1.15
CA CYS A 44 0.38 8.22 2.02
C CYS A 44 0.74 8.09 3.50
N ILE A 45 0.17 8.98 4.32
CA ILE A 45 0.17 8.90 5.78
C ILE A 45 -1.28 8.85 6.25
N LEU A 46 -1.60 7.89 7.12
CA LEU A 46 -2.88 7.78 7.82
C LEU A 46 -2.73 8.25 9.25
N GLU A 47 -3.56 9.18 9.70
CA GLU A 47 -3.58 9.71 11.06
C GLU A 47 -4.93 9.44 11.72
N ILE A 48 -4.91 9.02 12.98
CA ILE A 48 -6.14 8.74 13.75
C ILE A 48 -6.75 10.05 14.26
N ILE A 49 -8.07 10.16 14.17
CA ILE A 49 -8.88 11.17 14.84
C ILE A 49 -9.47 10.53 16.09
N GLU A 50 -9.30 11.18 17.24
CA GLU A 50 -9.87 10.72 18.51
C GLU A 50 -10.70 11.86 19.11
N ASP A 51 -11.97 11.60 19.41
CA ASP A 51 -12.94 12.59 19.93
C ASP A 51 -13.03 13.89 19.11
N GLY A 52 -12.83 13.79 17.79
CA GLY A 52 -12.83 14.95 16.88
C GLY A 52 -11.52 15.73 16.82
N PHE A 53 -10.46 15.27 17.51
CA PHE A 53 -9.14 15.88 17.51
C PHE A 53 -8.14 15.06 16.68
N ALA A 54 -7.34 15.75 15.89
CA ALA A 54 -6.20 15.15 15.19
C ALA A 54 -5.12 14.76 16.20
N THR A 55 -4.74 13.48 16.23
CA THR A 55 -3.88 12.93 17.30
C THR A 55 -2.39 12.97 16.99
N ASN A 56 -2.00 13.18 15.73
CA ASN A 56 -0.64 12.94 15.23
C ASN A 56 -0.13 11.48 15.41
N ILE A 57 -0.99 10.55 15.81
CA ILE A 57 -0.69 9.11 15.82
C ILE A 57 -0.87 8.61 14.38
N ARG A 58 0.25 8.22 13.76
CA ARG A 58 0.36 8.04 12.31
C ARG A 58 0.85 6.65 11.92
N SER A 59 0.34 6.16 10.80
CA SER A 59 0.89 5.02 10.06
C SER A 59 1.30 5.45 8.65
N HIS A 60 2.50 5.04 8.23
CA HIS A 60 2.98 5.31 6.88
C HIS A 60 2.53 4.20 5.94
N ILE A 61 2.08 4.57 4.74
CA ILE A 61 1.48 3.65 3.78
C ILE A 61 2.33 3.64 2.51
N GLN A 62 2.76 2.45 2.10
CA GLN A 62 3.09 2.20 0.70
C GLN A 62 1.86 1.63 0.02
N LEU A 63 1.48 2.23 -1.09
CA LEU A 63 0.43 1.84 -2.00
C LEU A 63 1.03 1.30 -3.30
N LYS A 64 0.51 0.17 -3.77
CA LYS A 64 0.74 -0.34 -5.12
C LYS A 64 -0.58 -0.60 -5.82
N SER A 65 -0.60 -0.43 -7.14
CA SER A 65 -1.72 -0.82 -7.99
C SER A 65 -1.34 -2.01 -8.86
N LYS A 66 -2.26 -2.95 -9.07
CA LYS A 66 -2.09 -4.12 -9.93
C LYS A 66 -3.34 -4.35 -10.75
N GLN A 67 -3.17 -4.41 -12.07
CA GLN A 67 -4.26 -4.65 -13.02
C GLN A 67 -4.60 -6.13 -13.19
N ASN A 68 -3.59 -7.01 -13.11
CA ASN A 68 -3.77 -8.44 -13.25
C ASN A 68 -3.44 -9.14 -11.93
N GLN A 69 -4.42 -9.86 -11.41
CA GLN A 69 -4.29 -10.72 -10.26
C GLN A 69 -4.71 -12.14 -10.64
N PHE A 70 -3.94 -13.11 -10.16
CA PHE A 70 -4.42 -14.48 -10.03
C PHE A 70 -4.66 -14.69 -8.53
N LEU A 71 -5.93 -14.72 -8.12
CA LEU A 71 -6.30 -15.32 -6.85
C LEU A 71 -5.92 -16.79 -6.92
N ASP A 72 -5.18 -17.26 -5.92
CA ASP A 72 -4.95 -18.69 -5.80
C ASP A 72 -6.26 -19.38 -5.37
N SER A 73 -6.36 -20.70 -5.54
CA SER A 73 -7.59 -21.46 -5.18
C SER A 73 -8.01 -21.30 -3.72
N ASP A 74 -7.06 -20.88 -2.88
CA ASP A 74 -7.21 -20.67 -1.44
C ASP A 74 -7.67 -19.24 -1.07
N GLY A 75 -7.98 -18.39 -2.06
CA GLY A 75 -8.62 -17.08 -1.85
C GLY A 75 -7.70 -15.94 -1.40
N TYR A 76 -6.37 -16.08 -1.56
CA TYR A 76 -5.41 -15.03 -1.22
C TYR A 76 -4.71 -14.43 -2.44
N PHE A 77 -4.22 -13.20 -2.27
CA PHE A 77 -3.46 -12.49 -3.29
C PHE A 77 -1.95 -12.64 -3.09
N LYS A 78 -1.26 -13.28 -4.04
CA LYS A 78 0.21 -13.36 -4.01
C LYS A 78 0.86 -12.16 -4.68
N TYR A 79 1.67 -11.42 -3.94
CA TYR A 79 2.45 -10.31 -4.45
C TYR A 79 3.93 -10.38 -4.06
N SER A 80 4.81 -10.04 -5.00
CA SER A 80 6.26 -10.00 -4.76
C SER A 80 6.67 -8.63 -4.22
N VAL A 81 6.66 -8.47 -2.90
CA VAL A 81 7.05 -7.22 -2.22
C VAL A 81 8.56 -6.97 -2.36
N PRO A 82 9.01 -5.76 -2.74
CA PRO A 82 10.42 -5.40 -2.70
C PRO A 82 10.92 -5.32 -1.25
N ILE A 83 11.98 -6.07 -0.90
CA ILE A 83 12.53 -6.07 0.47
C ILE A 83 13.05 -4.68 0.86
N LYS A 84 13.58 -3.90 -0.11
CA LYS A 84 14.00 -2.51 0.14
C LYS A 84 12.84 -1.64 0.64
N THR A 85 11.63 -1.85 0.12
CA THR A 85 10.44 -1.09 0.51
C THR A 85 10.01 -1.48 1.92
N ILE A 86 9.97 -2.79 2.20
CA ILE A 86 9.65 -3.29 3.55
C ILE A 86 10.65 -2.74 4.57
N ASN A 87 11.95 -2.81 4.28
CA ASN A 87 12.99 -2.26 5.15
C ASN A 87 12.87 -0.75 5.32
N TYR A 88 12.55 0.00 4.27
CA TYR A 88 12.35 1.44 4.36
C TYR A 88 11.20 1.78 5.31
N LEU A 89 10.04 1.16 5.10
CA LEU A 89 8.85 1.31 5.95
C LEU A 89 9.10 0.91 7.42
N SER A 90 9.98 -0.07 7.66
CA SER A 90 10.36 -0.51 9.02
C SER A 90 11.13 0.54 9.83
N ASN A 91 11.58 1.64 9.22
CA ASN A 91 12.16 2.77 9.95
C ASN A 91 11.10 3.70 10.56
N THR A 92 9.82 3.34 10.46
CA THR A 92 8.70 4.04 11.09
C THR A 92 8.11 3.18 12.21
N LEU A 93 7.47 3.81 13.20
CA LEU A 93 6.85 3.09 14.32
C LEU A 93 5.68 2.20 13.88
N SER A 94 4.96 2.62 12.84
CA SER A 94 3.83 1.89 12.27
C SER A 94 3.76 2.16 10.77
N SER A 95 3.68 1.08 9.99
CA SER A 95 3.51 1.15 8.56
C SER A 95 2.69 0.00 8.00
N ILE A 96 1.99 0.30 6.90
CA ILE A 96 1.04 -0.59 6.23
C ILE A 96 1.45 -0.69 4.76
N PHE A 97 1.33 -1.90 4.22
CA PHE A 97 1.48 -2.14 2.79
C PHE A 97 0.11 -2.41 2.18
N LEU A 98 -0.29 -1.58 1.21
CA LEU A 98 -1.56 -1.68 0.51
C LEU A 98 -1.35 -2.05 -0.95
N ILE A 99 -2.26 -2.88 -1.47
CA ILE A 99 -2.32 -3.20 -2.89
C ILE A 99 -3.75 -3.07 -3.38
N TYR A 100 -3.99 -2.10 -4.26
CA TYR A 100 -5.21 -1.99 -5.01
C TYR A 100 -5.19 -2.97 -6.20
N SER A 101 -6.18 -3.87 -6.24
CA SER A 101 -6.45 -4.77 -7.35
C SER A 101 -7.49 -4.14 -8.27
N GLU A 102 -7.07 -3.63 -9.43
CA GLU A 102 -7.97 -2.92 -10.36
C GLU A 102 -8.99 -3.88 -11.00
N SER A 103 -8.64 -5.16 -11.15
CA SER A 103 -9.55 -6.17 -11.75
C SER A 103 -10.70 -6.54 -10.83
N GLU A 104 -10.48 -6.50 -9.52
CA GLU A 104 -11.46 -6.89 -8.50
C GLU A 104 -12.11 -5.67 -7.83
N ASP A 105 -11.53 -4.48 -8.03
CA ASP A 105 -11.87 -3.25 -7.32
C ASP A 105 -11.79 -3.42 -5.78
N VAL A 106 -10.73 -4.09 -5.31
CA VAL A 106 -10.49 -4.43 -3.90
C VAL A 106 -9.10 -3.95 -3.45
N VAL A 107 -8.97 -3.52 -2.20
CA VAL A 107 -7.70 -3.14 -1.58
C VAL A 107 -7.25 -4.21 -0.58
N TYR A 108 -6.18 -4.92 -0.91
CA TYR A 108 -5.49 -5.85 -0.02
C TYR A 108 -4.53 -5.12 0.91
N TRP A 109 -4.36 -5.61 2.13
CA TRP A 109 -3.47 -4.97 3.10
C TRP A 109 -2.78 -5.93 4.06
N GLU A 110 -1.63 -5.49 4.57
CA GLU A 110 -0.96 -6.11 5.71
C GLU A 110 -0.08 -5.08 6.44
N TRP A 111 0.14 -5.30 7.73
CA TRP A 111 1.15 -4.59 8.50
C TRP A 111 2.55 -4.90 7.97
N ASN A 112 3.36 -3.86 7.78
CA ASN A 112 4.73 -4.04 7.32
C ASN A 112 5.56 -4.94 8.25
N SER A 113 5.30 -4.89 9.56
CA SER A 113 5.94 -5.73 10.57
C SER A 113 5.66 -7.22 10.37
N VAL A 114 4.43 -7.59 9.98
CA VAL A 114 4.05 -8.99 9.71
C VAL A 114 4.76 -9.50 8.46
N ILE A 115 4.83 -8.68 7.41
CA ILE A 115 5.58 -9.02 6.19
C ILE A 115 7.07 -9.21 6.51
N LEU A 116 7.66 -8.29 7.29
CA LEU A 116 9.06 -8.34 7.71
C LEU A 116 9.38 -9.60 8.50
N GLU A 117 8.51 -10.00 9.44
CA GLU A 117 8.69 -11.23 10.22
C GLU A 117 8.80 -12.46 9.31
N LYS A 118 7.90 -12.56 8.31
CA LYS A 118 7.94 -13.67 7.33
C LYS A 118 9.20 -13.64 6.46
N ILE A 119 9.67 -12.45 6.07
CA ILE A 119 10.93 -12.29 5.34
C ILE A 119 12.10 -12.80 6.19
N ASN A 120 12.17 -12.42 7.46
CA ASN A 120 13.25 -12.81 8.37
C ASN A 120 13.28 -14.32 8.64
N GLN A 121 12.11 -14.98 8.65
CA GLN A 121 12.01 -16.43 8.84
C GLN A 121 12.39 -17.23 7.57
N SER A 122 12.23 -16.65 6.38
CA SER A 122 12.18 -17.42 5.13
C SER A 122 13.25 -17.06 4.10
N THR A 123 13.93 -15.92 4.26
CA THR A 123 14.83 -15.39 3.23
C THR A 123 16.29 -15.41 3.66
N LYS A 124 17.18 -15.57 2.68
CA LYS A 124 18.63 -15.43 2.88
C LYS A 124 19.05 -13.98 2.65
N THR A 125 20.15 -13.58 3.27
CA THR A 125 20.81 -12.29 3.02
C THR A 125 21.01 -12.06 1.52
N GLY A 126 20.66 -10.88 1.03
CA GLY A 126 20.79 -10.50 -0.39
C GLY A 126 19.54 -10.74 -1.25
N THR A 127 18.48 -11.32 -0.71
CA THR A 127 17.18 -11.44 -1.40
C THR A 127 16.63 -10.04 -1.71
N LYS A 128 16.15 -9.81 -2.95
CA LYS A 128 15.64 -8.49 -3.40
C LYS A 128 14.14 -8.33 -3.22
N SER A 129 13.38 -9.42 -3.28
CA SER A 129 11.93 -9.42 -3.15
C SER A 129 11.43 -10.71 -2.49
N PHE A 130 10.26 -10.63 -1.87
CA PHE A 130 9.62 -11.76 -1.19
C PHE A 130 8.19 -11.94 -1.69
N LYS A 131 7.78 -13.17 -2.00
CA LYS A 131 6.38 -13.46 -2.35
C LYS A 131 5.58 -13.58 -1.07
N TYR A 132 4.73 -12.59 -0.81
CA TYR A 132 3.81 -12.56 0.32
C TYR A 132 2.39 -12.86 -0.16
N ALA A 133 1.64 -13.62 0.63
CA ALA A 133 0.22 -13.90 0.40
C ALA A 133 -0.62 -12.96 1.28
N PHE A 134 -1.36 -12.05 0.66
CA PHE A 134 -2.26 -11.12 1.34
C PHE A 134 -3.64 -11.76 1.48
N TYR A 135 -4.10 -11.86 2.72
CA TYR A 135 -5.38 -12.49 3.09
C TYR A 135 -6.44 -11.49 3.53
N LYS A 136 -6.06 -10.23 3.77
CA LYS A 136 -6.94 -9.19 4.31
C LYS A 136 -7.26 -8.15 3.25
N THR A 137 -8.50 -7.73 3.24
CA THR A 137 -9.08 -6.68 2.41
C THR A 137 -9.46 -5.50 3.31
N LEU A 138 -9.46 -4.28 2.78
CA LEU A 138 -9.98 -3.10 3.48
C LEU A 138 -11.47 -2.87 3.23
N ASP A 139 -12.02 -3.51 2.19
CA ASP A 139 -13.40 -3.34 1.75
C ASP A 139 -14.42 -4.21 2.53
N ASP A 140 -13.96 -5.06 3.46
CA ASP A 140 -14.78 -5.96 4.31
C ASP A 140 -14.89 -5.50 5.77
#